data_AF-A0A497T6F1-F1
#
_entry.id   AF-A0A497T6F1-F1
#
_cell.length_a   1.000
_cell.length_b   1.000
_cell.length_c   1.000
_cell.angle_alpha   90.00
_cell.angle_beta   90.00
_cell.angle_gamma   90.00
#
_symmetry.space_group_name_H-M   'P 1'
#
loop_
_entity.id
_entity.type
_entity.pdbx_description
1 polymer ?
#
loop_
_entity_poly.entity_id
_entity_poly.type
_entity_poly.pdbx_seq_one_letter_code
_entity_poly.pdbx_strand_id
1 'polypeptide(L)'
;MVKENEILELITSEYSFEQVIYKIIAFEGMDPWDLDIKKLSDAFLQYLKKRREMDFRIPAKYIIIAAVLLKMKSEDLQQLYDLTFGSDLDVFEAEIESEVIQPETECETQTHLNATLHVPPVRKPVRKIVVEELIDALRKALKTEERRKEKWERRRERIKIEQENITQRIEELYRRIDSLLTEIKKEIKFSSLVKQWERKEVVETFVPLIHLDHQKKIKCRQEEPFEEIFITKAGEKNAS
;
A
#
# COMPACT_ATOMS: atom_id res chain seq x y z
N MET A 1 -20.74 -6.40 30.83
CA MET A 1 -21.90 -6.93 30.06
C MET A 1 -22.88 -5.85 29.62
N VAL A 2 -23.77 -5.29 30.46
CA VAL A 2 -24.78 -4.29 30.00
C VAL A 2 -24.14 -3.03 29.38
N LYS A 3 -23.09 -2.50 30.02
CA LYS A 3 -22.38 -1.28 29.59
C LYS A 3 -21.61 -1.42 28.27
N GLU A 4 -21.14 -2.62 27.95
CA GLU A 4 -20.37 -2.89 26.73
C GLU A 4 -21.28 -3.06 25.51
N ASN A 5 -22.45 -3.68 25.70
CA ASN A 5 -23.45 -3.86 24.66
C ASN A 5 -23.98 -2.52 24.12
N GLU A 6 -24.09 -1.51 24.99
CA GLU A 6 -24.45 -0.15 24.55
C GLU A 6 -23.42 0.46 23.59
N ILE A 7 -22.11 0.24 23.81
CA ILE A 7 -21.07 0.74 22.90
C ILE A 7 -21.18 0.02 21.55
N LEU A 8 -21.46 -1.28 21.58
CA LEU A 8 -21.57 -2.11 20.39
C LEU A 8 -22.81 -1.75 19.55
N GLU A 9 -23.92 -1.42 20.19
CA GLU A 9 -25.12 -0.87 19.54
C GLU A 9 -24.84 0.50 18.91
N LEU A 10 -24.05 1.36 19.58
CA LEU A 10 -23.69 2.71 19.10
C LEU A 10 -22.81 2.71 17.85
N ILE A 11 -21.97 1.69 17.64
CA ILE A 11 -21.15 1.59 16.42
C ILE A 11 -22.01 1.07 15.24
N THR A 12 -23.22 0.55 15.52
CA THR A 12 -24.17 0.01 14.53
C THR A 12 -25.22 1.03 14.11
N SER A 13 -25.71 1.84 15.05
CA SER A 13 -26.56 2.99 14.76
C SER A 13 -25.72 4.17 14.25
N GLU A 14 -26.36 5.13 13.58
CA GLU A 14 -25.74 6.28 12.90
C GLU A 14 -25.03 7.29 13.84
N TYR A 15 -24.54 6.86 15.00
CA TYR A 15 -23.92 7.75 15.96
C TYR A 15 -22.55 8.27 15.50
N SER A 16 -22.25 9.47 15.98
CA SER A 16 -20.95 10.11 15.79
C SER A 16 -19.87 9.34 16.53
N PHE A 17 -18.71 9.15 15.91
CA PHE A 17 -17.57 8.48 16.54
C PHE A 17 -17.11 9.18 17.84
N GLU A 18 -17.42 10.46 17.95
CA GLU A 18 -17.17 11.30 19.14
C GLU A 18 -17.86 10.73 20.38
N GLN A 19 -19.12 10.32 20.23
CA GLN A 19 -19.89 9.76 21.34
C GLN A 19 -19.32 8.41 21.78
N VAL A 20 -18.81 7.62 20.84
CA VAL A 20 -18.12 6.36 21.15
C VAL A 20 -16.86 6.64 21.97
N ILE A 21 -16.06 7.64 21.58
CA ILE A 21 -14.86 8.03 22.33
C ILE A 21 -15.22 8.55 23.73
N TYR A 22 -16.20 9.44 23.86
CA TYR A 22 -16.66 9.93 25.16
C TYR A 22 -17.15 8.81 26.07
N LYS A 23 -17.91 7.84 25.53
CA LYS A 23 -18.34 6.68 26.31
C LYS A 23 -17.17 5.83 26.76
N ILE A 24 -16.20 5.56 25.90
CA ILE A 24 -15.00 4.79 26.28
C ILE A 24 -14.24 5.50 27.41
N ILE A 25 -14.05 6.82 27.31
CA ILE A 25 -13.41 7.63 28.36
C ILE A 25 -14.17 7.52 29.68
N ALA A 26 -15.50 7.65 29.64
CA ALA A 26 -16.35 7.53 30.83
C ALA A 26 -16.33 6.12 31.44
N PHE A 27 -16.24 5.06 30.61
CA PHE A 27 -16.21 3.68 31.09
C PHE A 27 -14.87 3.26 31.68
N GLU A 28 -13.78 3.67 31.06
CA GLU A 28 -12.42 3.39 31.55
C GLU A 28 -12.00 4.35 32.68
N GLY A 29 -12.82 5.36 32.99
CA GLY A 29 -12.54 6.34 34.04
C GLY A 29 -11.33 7.23 33.73
N MET A 30 -11.10 7.56 32.46
CA MET A 30 -10.00 8.41 32.03
C MET A 30 -10.32 9.91 32.25
N ASP A 31 -9.30 10.72 32.53
CA ASP A 31 -9.43 12.17 32.66
C ASP A 31 -9.59 12.83 31.27
N PRO A 32 -10.67 13.61 31.01
CA PRO A 32 -10.85 14.32 29.75
C PRO A 32 -9.80 15.40 29.45
N TRP A 33 -9.06 15.87 30.46
CA TRP A 33 -8.06 16.94 30.31
C TRP A 33 -6.63 16.40 30.21
N ASP A 34 -6.41 15.14 30.57
CA ASP A 34 -5.10 14.46 30.53
C ASP A 34 -5.28 13.01 30.06
N LEU A 35 -5.49 12.87 28.75
CA LEU A 35 -5.88 11.60 28.16
C LEU A 35 -4.67 10.70 27.85
N ASP A 36 -4.66 9.51 28.44
CA ASP A 36 -3.69 8.46 28.13
C ASP A 36 -4.03 7.76 26.81
N ILE A 37 -3.32 8.11 25.73
CA ILE A 37 -3.51 7.54 24.39
C ILE A 37 -3.32 6.01 24.42
N LYS A 38 -2.42 5.48 25.26
CA LYS A 38 -2.12 4.05 25.27
C LYS A 38 -3.32 3.26 25.75
N LYS A 39 -3.91 3.70 26.86
CA LYS A 39 -5.14 3.11 27.41
C LYS A 39 -6.31 3.27 26.46
N LEU A 40 -6.51 4.48 25.91
CA LEU A 40 -7.61 4.73 24.98
C LEU A 40 -7.50 3.88 23.72
N SER A 41 -6.31 3.79 23.12
CA SER A 41 -6.09 3.03 21.88
C SER A 41 -6.31 1.53 22.08
N ASP A 42 -5.85 0.97 23.21
CA ASP A 42 -6.07 -0.44 23.54
C ASP A 42 -7.54 -0.73 23.80
N ALA A 43 -8.21 0.10 24.60
CA ALA A 43 -9.63 -0.02 24.88
C ALA A 43 -10.44 0.04 23.57
N PHE A 44 -10.20 1.05 22.73
CA PHE A 44 -10.87 1.22 21.44
C PHE A 44 -10.68 0.01 20.51
N LEU A 45 -9.47 -0.53 20.43
CA LEU A 45 -9.19 -1.74 19.64
C LEU A 45 -9.87 -2.99 20.19
N GLN A 46 -9.92 -3.15 21.51
CA GLN A 46 -10.64 -4.27 22.15
C GLN A 46 -12.13 -4.21 21.85
N TYR A 47 -12.76 -3.03 21.96
CA TYR A 47 -14.17 -2.85 21.59
C TYR A 47 -14.42 -3.14 20.12
N LEU A 48 -13.51 -2.73 19.22
CA LEU A 48 -13.65 -2.96 17.78
C LEU A 48 -13.46 -4.44 17.41
N LYS A 49 -12.54 -5.16 18.08
CA LYS A 49 -12.34 -6.61 17.90
C LYS A 49 -13.53 -7.42 18.39
N LYS A 50 -14.00 -7.14 19.61
CA LYS A 50 -15.17 -7.79 20.20
C LYS A 50 -16.41 -7.59 19.32
N ARG A 51 -16.56 -6.40 18.72
CA ARG A 51 -17.60 -6.15 17.71
C ARG A 51 -17.45 -7.01 16.46
N ARG A 52 -16.25 -7.08 15.88
CA ARG A 52 -16.00 -7.86 14.65
C ARG A 52 -16.36 -9.33 14.81
N GLU A 53 -16.20 -9.87 16.02
CA GLU A 53 -16.58 -11.25 16.36
C GLU A 53 -18.10 -11.47 16.39
N MET A 54 -18.88 -10.42 16.67
CA MET A 54 -20.35 -10.48 16.72
C MET A 54 -21.04 -10.01 15.44
N ASP A 55 -20.49 -9.00 14.76
CA ASP A 55 -21.01 -8.45 13.50
C ASP A 55 -19.87 -7.84 12.65
N PHE A 56 -19.76 -8.29 11.39
CA PHE A 56 -18.72 -7.80 10.46
C PHE A 56 -18.96 -6.38 9.92
N ARG A 57 -20.12 -5.77 10.19
CA ARG A 57 -20.53 -4.49 9.61
C ARG A 57 -19.99 -3.30 10.39
N ILE A 58 -18.68 -3.05 10.24
CA ILE A 58 -17.99 -1.89 10.83
C ILE A 58 -17.84 -0.79 9.79
N PRO A 59 -18.37 0.44 10.04
CA PRO A 59 -18.15 1.56 9.13
C PRO A 59 -16.66 1.93 9.00
N ALA A 60 -16.23 2.24 7.78
CA ALA A 60 -14.82 2.55 7.47
C ALA A 60 -14.22 3.68 8.34
N LYS A 61 -15.05 4.65 8.76
CA LYS A 61 -14.63 5.75 9.66
C LYS A 61 -13.97 5.25 10.95
N TYR A 62 -14.44 4.15 11.54
CA TYR A 62 -13.87 3.60 12.79
C TYR A 62 -12.53 2.90 12.57
N ILE A 63 -12.32 2.31 11.39
CA ILE A 63 -11.03 1.72 11.02
C ILE A 63 -9.98 2.82 10.86
N ILE A 64 -10.35 3.94 10.25
CA ILE A 64 -9.46 5.10 10.12
C ILE A 64 -9.10 5.66 11.49
N ILE A 65 -10.08 5.80 12.40
CA ILE A 65 -9.83 6.25 13.77
C ILE A 65 -8.89 5.30 14.51
N ALA A 66 -9.08 3.97 14.38
CA ALA A 66 -8.17 2.99 14.97
C ALA A 66 -6.73 3.16 14.45
N ALA A 67 -6.56 3.38 13.14
CA ALA A 67 -5.25 3.60 12.54
C ALA A 67 -4.59 4.89 13.04
N VAL A 68 -5.36 5.97 13.21
CA VAL A 68 -4.85 7.24 13.75
C VAL A 68 -4.45 7.09 15.23
N LEU A 69 -5.27 6.43 16.05
CA LEU A 69 -4.96 6.16 17.46
C LEU A 69 -3.71 5.29 17.62
N LEU A 70 -3.56 4.25 16.78
CA LEU A 70 -2.36 3.41 16.74
C LEU A 70 -1.12 4.20 16.35
N LYS A 71 -1.24 5.08 15.35
CA LYS A 71 -0.15 5.97 14.96
C LYS A 71 0.27 6.87 16.12
N MET A 72 -0.68 7.51 16.81
CA MET A 72 -0.40 8.36 17.97
C MET A 72 0.26 7.58 19.11
N LYS A 73 -0.18 6.34 19.37
CA LYS A 73 0.47 5.44 20.34
C LYS A 73 1.92 5.13 19.94
N SER A 74 2.17 4.88 18.66
CA SER A 74 3.52 4.60 18.15
C SER A 74 4.43 5.81 18.29
N GLU A 75 3.95 7.02 17.99
CA GLU A 75 4.71 8.26 18.14
C GLU A 75 5.02 8.54 19.61
N ASP A 76 4.08 8.28 20.52
CA ASP A 76 4.28 8.40 21.97
C ASP A 76 5.31 7.38 22.50
N LEU A 77 5.29 6.15 21.99
CA LEU A 77 6.33 5.15 22.30
C LEU A 77 7.70 5.52 21.74
N GLN A 78 7.76 6.08 20.52
CA GLN A 78 9.02 6.57 19.95
C GLN A 78 9.59 7.71 20.77
N GLN A 79 8.76 8.64 21.25
CA GLN A 79 9.22 9.70 22.15
C GLN A 79 9.78 9.16 23.46
N LEU A 80 9.12 8.14 24.03
CA LEU A 80 9.64 7.47 25.22
C LEU A 80 10.94 6.73 24.93
N TYR A 81 11.05 6.05 23.79
CA TYR A 81 12.27 5.34 23.38
C TYR A 81 13.44 6.31 23.15
N ASP A 82 13.21 7.43 22.46
CA ASP A 82 14.20 8.51 22.30
C ASP A 82 14.68 9.05 23.66
N LEU A 83 13.77 9.20 24.63
CA LEU A 83 14.07 9.72 25.97
C LEU A 83 14.79 8.71 26.87
N THR A 84 14.52 7.41 26.73
CA THR A 84 15.08 6.37 27.61
C THR A 84 16.30 5.65 27.05
N PHE A 85 16.43 5.56 25.72
CA PHE A 85 17.48 4.79 25.05
C PHE A 85 18.32 5.61 24.06
N GLY A 86 17.89 6.84 23.71
CA GLY A 86 18.60 7.66 22.73
C GLY A 86 20.01 8.08 23.14
N SER A 87 20.29 8.26 24.44
CA SER A 87 21.64 8.58 24.92
C SER A 87 22.58 7.38 24.92
N ASP A 88 22.07 6.18 25.18
CA ASP A 88 22.88 4.99 25.41
C ASP A 88 23.16 4.24 24.10
N LEU A 89 22.26 4.31 23.13
CA LEU A 89 22.42 3.68 21.82
C LEU A 89 23.38 4.47 20.91
N ASP A 90 23.34 5.80 20.93
CA ASP A 90 24.27 6.65 20.18
C ASP A 90 25.73 6.47 20.67
N VAL A 91 25.92 6.20 21.97
CA VAL A 91 27.23 5.88 22.56
C VAL A 91 27.67 4.47 22.16
N PHE A 92 26.76 3.49 22.18
CA PHE A 92 27.06 2.11 21.83
C PHE A 92 27.35 1.92 20.33
N GLU A 93 26.64 2.61 19.43
CA GLU A 93 26.94 2.61 17.98
C GLU A 93 28.30 3.26 17.69
N ALA A 94 28.62 4.38 18.36
CA ALA A 94 29.92 5.04 18.21
C ALA A 94 31.09 4.17 18.70
N GLU A 95 30.88 3.40 19.78
CA GLU A 95 31.88 2.51 20.36
C GLU A 95 32.14 1.28 19.45
N ILE A 96 31.09 0.72 18.85
CA ILE A 96 31.20 -0.35 17.84
C ILE A 96 31.92 0.13 16.57
N GLU A 97 31.62 1.33 16.07
CA GLU A 97 32.34 1.89 14.90
C GLU A 97 33.81 2.15 15.21
N SER A 98 34.16 2.53 16.44
CA SER A 98 35.54 2.78 16.86
C SER A 98 36.38 1.50 16.99
N GLU A 99 35.78 0.37 17.40
CA GLU A 99 36.48 -0.92 17.52
C GLU A 99 36.75 -1.57 16.15
N VAL A 100 35.94 -1.28 15.12
CA VAL A 100 36.04 -1.92 13.80
C VAL A 100 37.13 -1.29 12.91
N ILE A 101 37.63 -0.09 13.26
CA ILE A 101 38.64 0.64 12.46
C ILE A 101 39.95 0.77 13.26
N GLN A 102 40.68 -0.33 13.40
CA GLN A 102 42.13 -0.27 13.66
C GLN A 102 42.91 -0.90 12.52
N PRO A 103 43.50 -0.10 11.61
CA PRO A 103 44.77 -0.43 11.01
C PRO A 103 45.86 0.37 11.74
N GLU A 104 46.79 -0.36 12.33
CA GLU A 104 48.03 0.17 12.87
C GLU A 104 48.78 0.94 11.78
N THR A 105 48.87 2.26 11.88
CA THR A 105 49.96 3.04 11.25
C THR A 105 50.04 4.43 11.86
N GLU A 106 51.20 4.70 12.45
CA GLU A 106 51.62 5.99 12.98
C GLU A 106 51.60 7.07 11.88
N CYS A 107 50.95 8.21 12.15
CA CYS A 107 51.40 9.49 11.61
C CYS A 107 50.85 10.65 12.44
N GLU A 108 51.78 11.46 12.96
CA GLU A 108 51.52 12.68 13.70
C GLU A 108 50.92 13.79 12.81
N THR A 109 50.24 14.73 13.47
CA THR A 109 49.82 16.06 12.98
C THR A 109 48.54 16.15 12.14
N GLN A 110 47.38 15.90 12.75
CA GLN A 110 46.17 16.67 12.43
C GLN A 110 45.48 17.04 13.74
N THR A 111 45.34 18.33 13.98
CA THR A 111 44.52 18.90 15.05
C THR A 111 43.07 18.50 14.75
N HIS A 112 42.66 17.33 15.24
CA HIS A 112 41.28 16.90 15.21
C HIS A 112 40.50 17.89 16.07
N LEU A 113 39.83 18.83 15.41
CA LEU A 113 38.83 19.68 16.01
C LEU A 113 37.68 18.74 16.39
N ASN A 114 37.81 18.07 17.54
CA ASN A 114 36.75 17.27 18.16
C ASN A 114 35.71 18.23 18.75
N ALA A 115 35.15 19.08 17.90
CA ALA A 115 33.92 19.77 18.20
C ALA A 115 32.81 18.78 17.87
N THR A 116 32.51 17.88 18.81
CA THR A 116 31.25 17.16 18.83
C THR A 116 30.16 18.20 18.65
N LEU A 117 29.54 18.25 17.46
CA LEU A 117 28.39 19.10 17.20
C LEU A 117 27.28 18.56 18.09
N HIS A 118 27.22 19.05 19.32
CA HIS A 118 26.13 18.78 20.23
C HIS A 118 24.91 19.47 19.62
N VAL A 119 24.16 18.72 18.81
CA VAL A 119 22.83 19.16 18.38
C VAL A 119 22.09 19.44 19.69
N PRO A 120 21.60 20.67 19.92
CA PRO A 120 20.90 20.96 21.14
C PRO A 120 19.73 19.98 21.26
N PRO A 121 19.53 19.33 22.42
CA PRO A 121 18.48 18.34 22.57
C PRO A 121 17.17 19.02 22.23
N VAL A 122 16.52 18.56 21.16
CA VAL A 122 15.22 19.08 20.74
C VAL A 122 14.25 18.75 21.86
N ARG A 123 13.93 19.75 22.68
CA ARG A 123 12.92 19.62 23.73
C ARG A 123 11.58 19.39 23.04
N LYS A 124 11.19 18.11 22.89
CA LYS A 124 9.84 17.73 22.47
C LYS A 124 8.95 17.91 23.70
N PRO A 125 8.02 18.89 23.72
CA PRO A 125 7.16 19.09 24.86
C PRO A 125 6.25 17.86 25.02
N VAL A 126 6.27 17.23 26.19
CA VAL A 126 5.27 16.22 26.56
C VAL A 126 3.94 16.95 26.72
N ARG A 127 3.14 16.96 25.66
CA ARG A 127 1.85 17.64 25.65
C ARG A 127 0.81 16.71 26.25
N LYS A 128 0.10 17.20 27.26
CA LYS A 128 -1.15 16.59 27.72
C LYS A 128 -2.19 16.73 26.61
N ILE A 129 -2.90 15.65 26.33
CA ILE A 129 -3.90 15.63 25.26
C ILE A 129 -5.27 15.83 25.88
N VAL A 130 -5.94 16.91 25.45
CA VAL A 130 -7.33 17.17 25.80
C VAL A 130 -8.24 16.43 24.82
N VAL A 131 -9.35 15.89 25.32
CA VAL A 131 -10.29 15.10 24.50
C VAL A 131 -10.85 15.90 23.31
N GLU A 132 -11.12 17.19 23.49
CA GLU A 132 -11.57 18.07 22.41
C GLU A 132 -10.53 18.19 21.29
N GLU A 133 -9.25 18.34 21.65
CA GLU A 133 -8.14 18.39 20.70
C GLU A 133 -7.99 17.06 19.94
N LEU A 134 -8.15 15.94 20.65
CA LEU A 134 -8.16 14.61 20.02
C LEU A 134 -9.29 14.49 19.00
N ILE A 135 -10.51 14.89 19.37
CA ILE A 135 -11.67 14.84 18.47
C ILE A 135 -11.43 15.69 17.23
N ASP A 136 -10.90 16.90 17.38
CA ASP A 136 -10.60 17.79 16.26
C ASP A 136 -9.48 17.24 15.38
N ALA A 137 -8.45 16.62 15.96
CA ALA A 137 -7.40 15.92 15.22
C ALA A 137 -7.99 14.77 14.39
N LEU A 138 -8.88 13.97 14.98
CA LEU A 138 -9.57 12.87 14.29
C LEU A 138 -10.50 13.38 13.18
N ARG A 139 -11.24 14.47 13.40
CA ARG A 139 -12.05 15.12 12.35
C ARG A 139 -11.18 15.58 11.17
N LYS A 140 -10.05 16.21 11.44
CA LYS A 140 -9.09 16.64 10.40
C LYS A 140 -8.50 15.46 9.64
N ALA A 141 -8.20 14.36 10.34
CA ALA A 141 -7.69 13.13 9.72
C ALA A 141 -8.73 12.52 8.76
N LEU A 142 -9.99 12.41 9.18
CA LEU A 142 -11.08 11.91 8.34
C LEU A 142 -11.29 12.76 7.08
N LYS A 143 -11.34 14.09 7.22
CA LYS A 143 -11.43 15.02 6.07
C LYS A 143 -10.24 14.90 5.11
N THR A 144 -9.06 14.59 5.62
CA THR A 144 -7.85 14.42 4.80
C THR A 144 -7.94 13.15 3.96
N GLU A 145 -8.44 12.06 4.53
CA GLU A 145 -8.67 10.80 3.82
C GLU A 145 -9.75 10.94 2.75
N GLU A 146 -10.84 11.65 3.02
CA GLU A 146 -11.87 11.97 2.02
C GLU A 146 -11.30 12.76 0.83
N ARG A 147 -10.48 13.79 1.10
CA ARG A 147 -9.79 14.55 0.05
C ARG A 147 -8.78 13.70 -0.73
N ARG A 148 -8.09 12.77 -0.08
CA ARG A 148 -7.19 11.83 -0.76
C ARG A 148 -7.96 10.92 -1.69
N LYS A 149 -9.09 10.37 -1.23
CA LYS A 149 -9.99 9.55 -2.04
C LYS A 149 -10.49 10.32 -3.26
N GLU A 150 -10.96 11.55 -3.07
CA GLU A 150 -11.44 12.41 -4.16
C GLU A 150 -10.32 12.74 -5.17
N LYS A 151 -9.11 13.05 -4.70
CA LYS A 151 -7.95 13.25 -5.59
C LYS A 151 -7.58 11.99 -6.37
N TRP A 152 -7.69 10.82 -5.75
CA TRP A 152 -7.48 9.52 -6.39
C TRP A 152 -8.55 9.23 -7.43
N GLU A 153 -9.82 9.49 -7.13
CA GLU A 153 -10.94 9.36 -8.07
C GLU A 153 -10.77 10.30 -9.26
N ARG A 154 -10.45 11.58 -9.03
CA ARG A 154 -10.13 12.53 -10.10
C ARG A 154 -8.90 12.12 -10.93
N ARG A 155 -7.90 11.48 -10.31
CA ARG A 155 -6.76 10.90 -11.05
C ARG A 155 -7.20 9.71 -11.91
N ARG A 156 -8.08 8.86 -11.39
CA ARG A 156 -8.64 7.70 -12.09
C ARG A 156 -9.52 8.13 -13.25
N GLU A 157 -10.33 9.17 -13.09
CA GLU A 157 -11.13 9.75 -14.18
C GLU A 157 -10.28 10.36 -15.30
N ARG A 158 -9.12 10.95 -14.95
CA ARG A 158 -8.15 11.42 -15.95
C ARG A 158 -7.48 10.27 -16.71
N ILE A 159 -7.37 9.09 -16.08
CA ILE A 159 -7.05 7.85 -16.77
C ILE A 159 -8.37 7.30 -17.32
N LYS A 160 -8.90 7.94 -18.37
CA LYS A 160 -9.80 7.22 -19.29
C LYS A 160 -8.96 6.11 -19.89
N ILE A 161 -9.00 4.95 -19.24
CA ILE A 161 -8.76 3.69 -19.93
C ILE A 161 -9.89 3.67 -20.94
N GLU A 162 -9.62 4.14 -22.17
CA GLU A 162 -10.44 3.73 -23.29
C GLU A 162 -10.45 2.22 -23.19
N GLN A 163 -11.60 1.68 -22.80
CA GLN A 163 -11.88 0.28 -22.93
C GLN A 163 -11.96 0.04 -24.43
N GLU A 164 -10.82 0.09 -25.12
CA GLU A 164 -10.69 -0.71 -26.31
C GLU A 164 -11.08 -2.11 -25.85
N ASN A 165 -12.16 -2.63 -26.43
CA ASN A 165 -12.63 -3.97 -26.11
C ASN A 165 -11.55 -4.93 -26.58
N ILE A 166 -10.58 -5.20 -25.71
CA ILE A 166 -9.46 -6.12 -25.97
C ILE A 166 -10.05 -7.47 -26.42
N THR A 167 -11.21 -7.85 -25.89
CA THR A 167 -12.02 -9.00 -26.32
C THR A 167 -12.43 -8.96 -27.79
N GLN A 168 -13.00 -7.85 -28.28
CA GLN A 168 -13.37 -7.70 -29.69
C GLN A 168 -12.13 -7.77 -30.59
N ARG A 169 -11.04 -7.13 -30.16
CA ARG A 169 -9.75 -7.13 -30.88
C ARG A 169 -9.12 -8.52 -30.95
N ILE A 170 -9.21 -9.30 -29.88
CA ILE A 170 -8.80 -10.72 -29.84
C ILE A 170 -9.63 -11.55 -30.83
N GLU A 171 -10.96 -11.35 -30.85
CA GLU A 171 -11.84 -12.09 -31.77
C GLU A 171 -11.57 -11.76 -33.24
N GLU A 172 -11.38 -10.49 -33.58
CA GLU A 172 -11.04 -10.05 -34.93
C GLU A 172 -9.70 -10.62 -35.40
N LEU A 173 -8.67 -10.59 -34.54
CA LEU A 173 -7.37 -11.18 -34.85
C LEU A 173 -7.46 -12.70 -35.00
N TYR A 174 -8.24 -13.38 -34.15
CA TYR A 174 -8.48 -14.81 -34.30
C TYR A 174 -9.15 -15.15 -35.64
N ARG A 175 -10.19 -14.41 -36.06
CA ARG A 175 -10.85 -14.61 -37.36
C ARG A 175 -9.89 -14.40 -38.53
N ARG A 176 -9.06 -13.36 -38.46
CA ARG A 176 -8.05 -13.06 -39.49
C ARG A 176 -6.99 -14.15 -39.57
N ILE A 177 -6.57 -14.69 -38.43
CA ILE A 177 -5.61 -15.80 -38.37
C ILE A 177 -6.25 -17.08 -38.93
N ASP A 178 -7.50 -17.38 -38.57
CA ASP A 178 -8.20 -18.59 -39.04
C ASP A 178 -8.45 -18.57 -40.56
N SER A 179 -8.78 -17.40 -41.14
CA SER A 179 -8.92 -17.26 -42.60
C SER A 179 -7.59 -17.49 -43.33
N LEU A 180 -6.49 -16.92 -42.82
CA LEU A 180 -5.17 -17.06 -43.42
C LEU A 180 -4.60 -18.49 -43.25
N LEU A 181 -4.89 -19.15 -42.13
CA LEU A 181 -4.50 -20.54 -41.89
C LEU A 181 -5.23 -21.49 -42.86
N THR A 182 -6.50 -21.20 -43.15
CA THR A 182 -7.31 -21.99 -44.10
C THR A 182 -6.75 -21.91 -45.52
N GLU A 183 -6.20 -20.76 -45.92
CA GLU A 183 -5.59 -20.57 -47.24
C GLU A 183 -4.18 -21.18 -47.36
N ILE A 184 -3.35 -21.05 -46.32
CA ILE A 184 -1.90 -21.32 -46.42
C ILE A 184 -1.50 -22.70 -45.83
N LYS A 185 -2.38 -23.37 -45.06
CA LYS A 185 -2.27 -24.77 -44.56
C LYS A 185 -0.99 -25.18 -43.80
N LYS A 186 0.03 -24.33 -43.68
CA LYS A 186 1.28 -24.68 -42.99
C LYS A 186 1.59 -23.73 -41.85
N GLU A 187 1.94 -22.47 -42.10
CA GLU A 187 2.40 -21.55 -41.06
C GLU A 187 2.20 -20.09 -41.51
N ILE A 188 1.87 -19.20 -40.57
CA ILE A 188 1.83 -17.75 -40.82
C ILE A 188 2.96 -17.07 -40.06
N LYS A 189 3.65 -16.14 -40.73
CA LYS A 189 4.64 -15.26 -40.11
C LYS A 189 3.97 -14.07 -39.43
N PHE A 190 4.41 -13.71 -38.24
CA PHE A 190 3.93 -12.51 -37.53
C PHE A 190 4.09 -11.22 -38.35
N SER A 191 5.18 -11.12 -39.12
CA SER A 191 5.44 -10.03 -40.07
C SER A 191 4.31 -9.81 -41.09
N SER A 192 3.53 -10.86 -41.41
CA SER A 192 2.38 -10.78 -42.32
C SER A 192 1.08 -10.36 -41.62
N LEU A 193 1.00 -10.47 -40.29
CA LEU A 193 -0.18 -10.03 -39.51
C LEU A 193 -0.17 -8.51 -39.32
N VAL A 194 1.01 -7.96 -39.05
CA VAL A 194 1.22 -6.52 -38.82
C VAL A 194 1.25 -5.79 -40.16
N LYS A 195 0.47 -4.70 -40.29
CA LYS A 195 0.43 -3.91 -41.53
C LYS A 195 1.58 -2.89 -41.58
N GLN A 196 1.89 -2.24 -40.46
CA GLN A 196 2.97 -1.28 -40.33
C GLN A 196 3.84 -1.60 -39.11
N TRP A 197 5.15 -1.51 -39.25
CA TRP A 197 6.11 -1.73 -38.15
C TRP A 197 6.18 -0.53 -37.19
N GLU A 198 5.04 -0.10 -36.67
CA GLU A 198 4.94 0.91 -35.60
C GLU A 198 4.83 0.22 -34.23
N ARG A 199 5.52 0.75 -33.21
CA ARG A 199 5.50 0.17 -31.84
C ARG A 199 4.09 -0.05 -31.30
N LYS A 200 3.16 0.86 -31.63
CA LYS A 200 1.75 0.75 -31.23
C LYS A 200 1.07 -0.45 -31.89
N GLU A 201 1.10 -0.54 -33.23
CA GLU A 201 0.49 -1.66 -33.96
C GLU A 201 1.08 -3.03 -33.57
N VAL A 202 2.39 -3.08 -33.34
CA VAL A 202 3.08 -4.31 -32.90
C VAL A 202 2.56 -4.76 -31.55
N VAL A 203 2.53 -3.87 -30.54
CA VAL A 203 2.02 -4.20 -29.20
C VAL A 203 0.54 -4.56 -29.25
N GLU A 204 -0.23 -3.83 -30.04
CA GLU A 204 -1.67 -4.05 -30.25
C GLU A 204 -2.00 -5.40 -30.91
N THR A 205 -1.09 -5.95 -31.72
CA THR A 205 -1.26 -7.27 -32.36
C THR A 205 -0.67 -8.39 -31.49
N PHE A 206 0.46 -8.11 -30.83
CA PHE A 206 1.20 -9.08 -30.02
C PHE A 206 0.49 -9.45 -28.71
N VAL A 207 -0.13 -8.47 -28.02
CA VAL A 207 -0.87 -8.73 -26.77
C VAL A 207 -2.04 -9.70 -26.98
N PRO A 208 -2.92 -9.53 -27.97
CA PRO A 208 -3.94 -10.53 -28.31
C PRO A 208 -3.37 -11.87 -28.75
N LEU A 209 -2.23 -11.88 -29.46
CA LEU A 209 -1.59 -13.13 -29.91
C LEU A 209 -1.15 -13.99 -28.73
N ILE A 210 -0.47 -13.39 -27.74
CA ILE A 210 -0.10 -14.09 -26.49
C ILE A 210 -1.34 -14.64 -25.79
N HIS A 211 -2.42 -13.86 -25.75
CA HIS A 211 -3.66 -14.29 -25.13
C HIS A 211 -4.25 -15.54 -25.83
N LEU A 212 -4.21 -15.58 -27.17
CA LEU A 212 -4.70 -16.72 -27.96
C LEU A 212 -3.82 -17.96 -27.80
N ASP A 213 -2.51 -17.79 -27.67
CA ASP A 213 -1.55 -18.87 -27.39
C ASP A 213 -1.75 -19.45 -25.97
N HIS A 214 -1.89 -18.57 -24.97
CA HIS A 214 -2.22 -18.97 -23.60
C HIS A 214 -3.56 -19.72 -23.50
N GLN A 215 -4.55 -19.34 -24.33
CA GLN A 215 -5.83 -20.05 -24.45
C GLN A 215 -5.75 -21.37 -25.27
N LYS A 216 -4.57 -21.74 -25.78
CA LYS A 216 -4.35 -22.91 -26.64
C LYS A 216 -5.25 -22.93 -27.88
N LYS A 217 -5.64 -21.77 -28.40
CA LYS A 217 -6.36 -21.66 -29.68
C LYS A 217 -5.39 -21.63 -30.86
N ILE A 218 -4.21 -21.10 -30.62
CA ILE A 218 -3.12 -20.92 -31.57
C ILE A 218 -1.84 -21.42 -30.88
N LYS A 219 -0.84 -21.83 -31.67
CA LYS A 219 0.49 -22.17 -31.19
C LYS A 219 1.53 -21.28 -31.85
N CYS A 220 2.29 -20.55 -31.04
CA CYS A 220 3.38 -19.70 -31.48
C CYS A 220 4.74 -20.40 -31.30
N ARG A 221 5.63 -20.30 -32.29
CA ARG A 221 7.01 -20.79 -32.23
C ARG A 221 7.96 -19.65 -32.56
N GLN A 222 8.96 -19.45 -31.72
CA GLN A 222 10.07 -18.50 -31.91
C GLN A 222 11.36 -19.23 -31.54
N GLU A 223 12.40 -19.10 -32.37
CA GLU A 223 13.67 -19.81 -32.17
C GLU A 223 14.60 -18.99 -31.24
N GLU A 224 14.87 -17.72 -31.57
CA GLU A 224 15.59 -16.80 -30.68
C GLU A 224 14.76 -15.56 -30.26
N PRO A 225 15.08 -14.92 -29.13
CA PRO A 225 14.42 -13.67 -28.73
C PRO A 225 14.51 -12.61 -29.84
N PHE A 226 13.40 -11.93 -30.10
CA PHE A 226 13.26 -10.89 -31.13
C PHE A 226 13.30 -11.37 -32.59
N GLU A 227 13.34 -12.69 -32.83
CA GLU A 227 13.18 -13.23 -34.17
C GLU A 227 11.71 -13.33 -34.61
N GLU A 228 11.51 -13.78 -35.85
CA GLU A 228 10.20 -13.95 -36.46
C GLU A 228 9.36 -15.00 -35.71
N ILE A 229 8.12 -14.65 -35.38
CA ILE A 229 7.19 -15.55 -34.68
C ILE A 229 6.36 -16.30 -35.72
N PHE A 230 6.39 -17.63 -35.67
CA PHE A 230 5.59 -18.52 -36.51
C PHE A 230 4.32 -18.93 -35.78
N ILE A 231 3.19 -18.84 -36.48
CA ILE A 231 1.85 -19.04 -35.94
C ILE A 231 1.21 -20.25 -36.62
N THR A 232 0.74 -21.22 -35.83
CA THR A 232 0.06 -22.45 -36.27
C THR A 232 -1.24 -22.67 -35.51
N LYS A 233 -2.19 -23.44 -36.09
CA LYS A 233 -3.45 -23.77 -35.41
C LYS A 233 -3.21 -24.80 -34.30
N ALA A 234 -3.73 -24.55 -33.11
CA ALA A 234 -3.66 -25.53 -32.03
C ALA A 234 -4.62 -26.70 -32.34
N GLY A 235 -4.06 -27.81 -32.84
CA GLY A 235 -4.84 -29.01 -33.18
C GLY A 235 -4.32 -29.80 -34.36
N GLU A 236 -3.46 -29.22 -35.21
CA GLU A 236 -2.74 -29.99 -36.20
C GLU A 236 -1.57 -30.72 -35.51
N LYS A 237 -1.80 -32.00 -35.23
CA LYS A 237 -0.72 -32.93 -34.92
C LYS A 237 0.33 -32.79 -36.01
N ASN A 238 1.57 -32.49 -35.60
CA ASN A 238 2.74 -32.72 -36.43
C ASN A 238 2.68 -34.17 -36.94
N ALA A 239 2.28 -34.35 -38.18
CA ALA A 239 2.55 -35.55 -38.93
C ALA A 239 3.97 -35.38 -39.48
N SER A 240 4.93 -35.85 -38.70
CA SER A 240 6.24 -36.24 -39.20
C SER A 240 6.63 -37.55 -38.57
#